data_AF-A0A9D1JAC1-F1
#
_entry.id   AF-A0A9D1JAC1-F1
#
_cell.length_a   1.000
_cell.length_b   1.000
_cell.length_c   1.000
_cell.angle_alpha   90.00
_cell.angle_beta   90.00
_cell.angle_gamma   90.00
#
_symmetry.space_group_name_H-M   'P 1'
#
loop_
_entity.id
_entity.type
_entity.pdbx_description
1 polymer ?
#
loop_
_entity_poly.entity_id
_entity_poly.type
_entity_poly.pdbx_seq_one_letter_code
_entity_poly.pdbx_strand_id
1 'polypeptide(L)'
;MDSCIEEGILKEVLIRQRTEVMHMLLTEFDEKKYKKSVYQDGYEDGVREGEISGFTKGEEHKMRELIRAKAAKGKAIPTIAAELETDVETVKRFLDLTSSDH
;
A
#
# COMPACT_ATOMS: atom_id res chain seq x y z
N MET A 1 37.76 42.11 13.23
CA MET A 1 37.19 40.95 12.49
C MET A 1 38.31 40.15 11.85
N ASP A 2 39.28 40.83 11.22
CA ASP A 2 40.42 40.16 10.56
C ASP A 2 41.29 39.34 11.53
N SER A 3 41.46 39.78 12.79
CA SER A 3 42.16 39.02 13.82
C SER A 3 41.55 37.66 14.14
N CYS A 4 40.22 37.53 14.10
CA CYS A 4 39.51 36.26 14.34
C CYS A 4 39.66 35.28 13.16
N ILE A 5 39.99 35.78 11.98
CA ILE A 5 40.23 35.01 10.76
C ILE A 5 41.70 34.59 10.68
N GLU A 6 42.63 35.52 10.97
CA GLU A 6 44.08 35.25 11.03
C GLU A 6 44.45 34.27 12.15
N GLU A 7 43.83 34.40 13.33
CA GLU A 7 44.07 33.49 14.45
C GLU A 7 43.30 32.16 14.32
N GLY A 8 42.54 31.96 13.23
CA GLY A 8 41.82 30.71 12.98
C GLY A 8 40.67 30.41 13.96
N ILE A 9 40.35 31.32 14.87
CA ILE A 9 39.33 31.16 15.92
C ILE A 9 37.97 30.79 15.31
N LEU A 10 37.58 31.43 14.21
CA LEU A 10 36.30 31.14 13.56
C LEU A 10 36.24 29.71 12.99
N LYS A 11 37.37 29.20 12.48
CA LYS A 11 37.48 27.84 11.96
C LYS A 11 37.33 26.80 13.06
N GLU A 12 37.95 27.02 14.22
CA GLU A 12 37.87 26.12 15.36
C GLU A 12 36.45 26.04 15.94
N VAL A 13 35.76 27.18 16.07
CA VAL A 13 34.38 27.24 16.55
C VAL A 13 33.45 26.45 15.63
N LEU A 14 33.57 26.63 14.30
CA LEU A 14 32.74 25.92 13.33
C LEU A 14 33.00 24.40 13.32
N ILE A 15 34.27 23.99 13.42
CA ILE A 15 34.65 22.56 13.50
C ILE A 15 34.09 21.94 14.79
N ARG A 16 34.20 22.65 15.92
CA ARG A 16 33.69 22.19 17.21
C ARG A 16 32.17 22.05 17.20
N GLN A 17 31.45 23.07 16.73
CA GLN A 17 29.99 23.01 16.62
C GLN A 17 29.52 21.89 15.68
N ARG A 18 30.19 21.72 14.53
CA ARG A 18 29.91 20.60 13.62
C ARG A 18 30.11 19.25 14.31
N THR A 19 31.20 19.11 15.07
CA THR A 19 31.51 17.86 15.77
C THR A 19 30.51 17.58 16.88
N GLU A 20 30.11 18.58 17.65
CA GLU A 20 29.09 18.46 18.71
C GLU A 20 27.73 18.07 18.13
N VAL A 21 27.28 18.71 17.04
CA VAL A 21 26.02 18.37 16.38
C VAL A 21 26.05 16.94 15.81
N MET A 22 27.15 16.54 15.16
CA MET A 22 27.30 15.17 14.67
C MET A 22 27.35 14.14 15.80
N HIS A 23 27.99 14.48 16.92
CA HIS A 23 28.05 13.60 18.09
C HIS A 23 26.67 13.44 18.73
N MET A 24 25.94 14.55 18.91
CA MET A 24 24.56 14.56 19.42
C MET A 24 23.66 13.67 18.55
N LEU A 25 23.73 13.83 17.21
CA LEU A 25 22.99 12.98 16.26
C LEU A 25 23.33 11.50 16.39
N LEU A 26 24.61 11.14 16.57
CA LEU A 26 25.03 9.75 16.72
C LEU A 26 24.65 9.15 18.09
N THR A 27 24.60 9.97 19.14
CA THR A 27 24.17 9.52 20.47
C THR A 27 22.66 9.38 20.61
N GLU A 28 21.89 10.19 19.88
CA GLU A 28 20.42 10.17 19.92
C GLU A 28 19.81 9.19 18.91
N PHE A 29 20.53 8.88 17.82
CA PHE A 29 20.06 7.94 16.81
C PHE A 29 20.22 6.48 17.27
N ASP A 30 19.10 5.88 17.68
CA ASP A 30 19.02 4.44 17.95
C ASP A 30 18.64 3.68 16.67
N GLU A 31 19.64 3.10 16.01
CA GLU A 31 19.48 2.29 14.81
C GLU A 31 18.55 1.08 15.04
N LYS A 32 18.54 0.48 16.24
CA LYS A 32 17.67 -0.66 16.56
C LYS A 32 16.22 -0.23 16.63
N LYS A 33 15.95 0.92 17.25
CA LYS A 33 14.60 1.51 17.30
C LYS A 33 14.12 1.88 15.89
N TYR A 34 14.98 2.49 15.08
CA TYR A 34 14.66 2.83 13.69
C TYR A 34 14.31 1.58 12.86
N LYS A 35 15.16 0.55 12.88
CA LYS A 35 14.91 -0.71 12.17
C LYS A 35 13.62 -1.39 12.61
N LYS A 36 13.33 -1.37 13.91
CA LYS A 36 12.09 -1.94 14.45
C LYS A 36 10.85 -1.18 13.95
N SER A 37 10.92 0.15 13.90
CA SER A 37 9.84 0.98 13.36
C SER A 37 9.60 0.64 11.89
N VAL A 38 10.65 0.68 11.06
CA VAL A 38 10.54 0.39 9.62
C VAL A 38 9.98 -1.02 9.36
N TYR A 39 10.40 -2.02 10.13
CA TYR A 39 9.85 -3.37 10.03
C TYR A 39 8.37 -3.42 10.40
N GLN A 40 7.99 -2.76 11.50
CA GLN A 40 6.61 -2.73 11.97
C GLN A 40 5.70 -2.02 10.96
N ASP A 41 6.14 -0.87 10.46
CA ASP A 41 5.41 -0.09 9.44
C ASP A 41 5.20 -0.93 8.17
N GLY A 42 6.25 -1.60 7.69
CA GLY A 42 6.16 -2.49 6.53
C GLY A 42 5.28 -3.73 6.76
N TYR A 43 5.28 -4.29 7.98
CA TYR A 43 4.40 -5.40 8.34
C TYR A 43 2.94 -4.96 8.37
N GLU A 44 2.63 -3.83 9.00
CA GLU A 44 1.27 -3.29 9.08
C GLU A 44 0.70 -2.94 7.72
N ASP A 45 1.51 -2.33 6.84
CA ASP A 45 1.12 -2.05 5.47
C ASP A 45 0.85 -3.32 4.68
N GLY A 46 1.72 -4.33 4.81
CA GLY A 46 1.54 -5.63 4.14
C GLY A 46 0.30 -6.39 4.63
N VAL A 47 0.01 -6.36 5.94
CA VAL A 47 -1.21 -6.97 6.50
C VAL A 47 -2.45 -6.25 5.98
N ARG A 48 -2.47 -4.91 6.00
CA ARG A 48 -3.61 -4.11 5.53
C ARG A 48 -3.89 -4.36 4.06
N GLU A 49 -2.86 -4.38 3.22
CA GLU A 49 -3.00 -4.67 1.79
C GLU A 49 -3.49 -6.11 1.56
N GLY A 50 -2.97 -7.07 2.34
CA GLY A 50 -3.41 -8.46 2.31
C GLY A 50 -4.89 -8.63 2.67
N GLU A 51 -5.37 -7.95 3.72
CA GLU A 51 -6.76 -7.98 4.15
C GLU A 51 -7.69 -7.37 3.09
N ILE A 52 -7.34 -6.20 2.54
CA ILE A 52 -8.13 -5.54 1.49
C ILE A 52 -8.18 -6.41 0.23
N SER A 53 -7.04 -6.96 -0.21
CA SER A 53 -6.98 -7.83 -1.38
C SER A 53 -7.74 -9.14 -1.14
N GLY A 54 -7.65 -9.71 0.05
CA GLY A 54 -8.36 -10.92 0.42
C GLY A 54 -9.88 -10.73 0.42
N PHE A 55 -10.35 -9.65 1.03
CA PHE A 55 -11.78 -9.32 1.10
C PHE A 55 -12.36 -9.09 -0.30
N THR A 56 -11.71 -8.24 -1.10
CA THR A 56 -12.16 -7.93 -2.48
C THR A 56 -12.21 -9.18 -3.36
N LYS A 57 -11.15 -10.02 -3.35
CA LYS A 57 -11.15 -11.30 -4.07
C LYS A 57 -12.26 -12.25 -3.60
N GLY A 58 -12.54 -12.27 -2.29
CA GLY A 58 -13.61 -13.08 -1.71
C GLY A 58 -15.00 -12.64 -2.19
N GLU A 59 -15.26 -11.34 -2.22
CA GLU A 59 -16.52 -10.78 -2.73
C GLU A 59 -16.70 -11.06 -4.21
N GLU A 60 -15.68 -10.85 -5.03
CA GLU A 60 -15.71 -11.16 -6.47
C GLU A 60 -15.97 -12.64 -6.72
N HIS A 61 -15.30 -13.53 -5.97
CA HIS A 61 -15.51 -14.96 -6.08
C HIS A 61 -16.95 -15.35 -5.74
N LYS A 62 -17.49 -14.82 -4.64
CA LYS A 62 -18.89 -15.06 -4.24
C LYS A 62 -19.88 -14.55 -5.29
N MET A 63 -19.64 -13.36 -5.86
CA MET A 63 -20.46 -12.78 -6.91
C MET A 63 -20.48 -13.67 -8.16
N ARG A 64 -19.30 -14.13 -8.59
CA ARG A 64 -19.16 -15.05 -9.73
C ARG A 64 -19.93 -16.35 -9.54
N GLU A 65 -19.83 -16.95 -8.36
CA GLU A 65 -20.55 -18.20 -8.04
C GLU A 65 -22.07 -17.99 -8.03
N LEU A 66 -22.56 -16.87 -7.50
CA LEU A 66 -24.00 -16.52 -7.53
C LEU A 66 -24.51 -16.34 -8.96
N ILE A 67 -23.74 -15.67 -9.81
CA ILE A 67 -24.07 -15.47 -11.22
C ILE A 67 -24.14 -16.81 -11.94
N ARG A 68 -23.12 -17.66 -11.78
CA ARG A 68 -23.08 -19.02 -12.38
C ARG A 68 -24.24 -19.88 -11.90
N ALA A 69 -24.54 -19.86 -10.60
CA ALA A 69 -25.64 -20.63 -10.03
C ALA A 69 -27.02 -20.17 -10.54
N LYS A 70 -27.24 -18.86 -10.73
CA LYS A 70 -28.49 -18.33 -11.31
C LYS A 70 -28.58 -18.61 -12.81
N ALA A 71 -27.48 -18.53 -13.55
CA ALA A 71 -27.40 -18.88 -14.96
C ALA A 71 -27.69 -20.37 -15.20
N ALA A 72 -27.13 -21.25 -14.36
CA ALA A 72 -27.39 -22.69 -14.40
C ALA A 72 -28.87 -23.05 -14.15
N LYS A 73 -29.62 -22.19 -13.44
CA LYS A 73 -31.07 -22.29 -13.26
C LYS A 73 -31.88 -21.80 -14.47
N GLY A 74 -31.23 -21.44 -15.58
CA GLY A 74 -31.86 -20.99 -16.81
C GLY A 74 -32.41 -19.56 -16.77
N LYS A 75 -31.98 -18.74 -15.80
CA LYS A 75 -32.41 -17.33 -15.72
C LYS A 75 -31.74 -16.50 -16.81
N ALA A 76 -32.48 -15.57 -17.40
CA ALA A 76 -31.95 -14.65 -18.40
C ALA A 76 -30.96 -13.64 -17.78
N ILE A 77 -29.92 -13.27 -18.52
CA ILE A 77 -28.87 -12.33 -18.10
C ILE A 77 -29.45 -11.00 -17.55
N PRO A 78 -30.45 -10.35 -18.17
CA PRO A 78 -31.03 -9.11 -17.64
C PRO A 78 -31.72 -9.30 -16.29
N THR A 79 -32.34 -10.47 -16.07
CA THR A 79 -32.99 -10.81 -14.80
C THR A 79 -31.95 -11.07 -13.71
N ILE A 80 -30.83 -11.73 -14.05
CA ILE A 80 -29.72 -11.95 -13.10
C ILE A 80 -29.11 -10.61 -12.68
N ALA A 81 -28.89 -9.70 -13.63
CA ALA A 81 -28.37 -8.36 -13.37
C ALA A 81 -29.28 -7.58 -12.40
N ALA A 82 -30.60 -7.58 -12.66
CA ALA A 82 -31.58 -6.95 -11.77
C ALA A 82 -31.64 -7.61 -10.38
N GLU A 83 -31.60 -8.94 -10.29
CA GLU A 83 -31.66 -9.67 -9.01
C GLU A 83 -30.39 -9.53 -8.16
N LEU A 84 -29.25 -9.26 -8.78
CA LEU A 84 -27.96 -9.08 -8.13
C LEU A 84 -27.56 -7.60 -8.01
N GLU A 85 -28.48 -6.68 -8.34
CA GLU A 85 -28.26 -5.23 -8.33
C GLU A 85 -26.96 -4.82 -9.04
N THR A 86 -26.68 -5.49 -10.15
CA THR A 86 -25.45 -5.32 -10.93
C THR A 86 -25.78 -5.05 -12.38
N ASP A 87 -24.79 -4.63 -13.14
CA ASP A 87 -24.96 -4.33 -14.56
C ASP A 87 -24.86 -5.60 -15.43
N VAL A 88 -25.49 -5.56 -16.60
CA VAL A 88 -25.53 -6.69 -17.54
C VAL A 88 -24.13 -7.04 -18.06
N GLU A 89 -23.22 -6.06 -18.16
CA GLU A 89 -21.86 -6.26 -18.64
C GLU A 89 -21.00 -7.04 -17.64
N THR A 90 -21.20 -6.80 -16.35
CA THR A 90 -20.58 -7.49 -15.22
C THR A 90 -21.05 -8.93 -15.17
N VAL A 91 -22.36 -9.18 -15.37
CA VAL A 91 -22.86 -10.56 -15.50
C VAL A 91 -22.25 -11.27 -16.71
N LYS A 92 -22.15 -10.61 -17.87
CA LYS A 92 -21.50 -11.17 -19.07
C LYS A 92 -20.01 -11.45 -18.86
N ARG A 93 -19.31 -10.52 -18.21
CA ARG A 93 -17.88 -10.62 -17.86
C ARG A 93 -17.63 -11.82 -16.96
N PHE A 94 -18.47 -12.06 -15.96
CA PHE A 94 -18.32 -13.20 -15.04
C PHE A 94 -18.74 -14.55 -15.64
N LEU A 95 -19.51 -14.55 -16.74
CA LEU A 95 -19.88 -15.74 -17.50
C LEU A 95 -18.92 -16.02 -18.67
N ASP A 96 -17.82 -15.27 -18.79
CA ASP A 96 -16.80 -15.40 -19.85
C ASP A 96 -17.38 -15.31 -21.28
N LEU A 97 -18.58 -14.72 -21.45
CA LEU A 97 -19.27 -14.57 -22.73
C LEU A 97 -18.61 -13.52 -23.65
N THR A 98 -17.48 -12.95 -23.24
CA THR A 98 -16.74 -11.91 -23.97
C THR A 98 -15.50 -12.45 -24.70
N SER A 99 -15.27 -13.78 -24.72
CA SER A 99 -14.02 -14.37 -25.25
C SER A 99 -14.21 -15.60 -26.16
N SER A 100 -15.35 -15.76 -26.84
CA SER A 100 -15.58 -16.87 -27.78
C SER A 100 -16.13 -16.43 -29.15
N ASP A 101 -15.65 -15.29 -29.66
CA ASP A 101 -15.78 -14.93 -31.08
C ASP A 101 -14.40 -14.46 -31.60
N HIS A 102 -13.49 -15.40 -31.86
CA HIS A 102 -12.38 -15.28 -32.83
C HIS A 102 -12.02 -16.67 -33.35
#